data_AF-A0A3A8SUE1-F1
#
_entry.id   AF-A0A3A8SUE1-F1
#
_cell.length_a   1.000
_cell.length_b   1.000
_cell.length_c   1.000
_cell.angle_alpha   90.00
_cell.angle_beta   90.00
_cell.angle_gamma   90.00
#
_symmetry.space_group_name_H-M   'P 1'
#
loop_
_entity.id
_entity.type
_entity.pdbx_description
1 polymer ?
#
loop_
_entity_poly.entity_id
_entity_poly.type
_entity_poly.pdbx_seq_one_letter_code
_entity_poly.pdbx_strand_id
1 'polypeptide(L)'
;MPQSKHDAVKPLRMRLIPGLLVLALVGCSSEKEQTDPDEQEQPQQEQGTWTPLPSGGPLAARSQVASVFDGQNVLLWGGRGGCTADGFCGDGARFNVAAKTWTPMSTQGALSARSLHTAVWTGERMMVWGGLGCGGPDVPCGDGATYDPASDAWSPPIKSDYAPAPRWGHTALWTGTQMLVWGGKDARAPRVFRDGAIYHAKEDLWTTMNFVKAPPNRYAHSAVWIDGVMYVWGGNGGSLFDVAMADGSMYGPHGDGWLAMPPEEGSPKARWSHTAVWTGSSMIIWGGTGCGDDPQQDPPIYCDKGAAFDPVYRVWSAISTKGAPSPRIGHTAVWTGSKMVIWGGTSPTCGSGGGVCSDGAAYDPATDTWAPLRTEGAPSARTGHVSVWTGNALFIWGGMGASGSDAPLSDGALWVP
;
A
#
# COMPACT_ATOMS: atom_id res chain seq x y z
N MET A 1 65.67 21.32 -5.27
CA MET A 1 66.87 21.67 -4.48
C MET A 1 66.42 22.70 -3.45
N PRO A 2 66.70 22.53 -2.15
CA PRO A 2 68.03 22.24 -1.59
C PRO A 2 68.10 20.98 -0.71
N GLN A 3 69.35 20.58 -0.43
CA GLN A 3 69.78 19.54 0.52
C GLN A 3 69.97 20.14 1.92
N SER A 4 69.76 19.34 2.98
CA SER A 4 70.74 19.25 4.08
C SER A 4 70.55 17.96 4.87
N LYS A 5 71.69 17.38 5.27
CA LYS A 5 71.88 16.04 5.85
C LYS A 5 71.68 16.00 7.37
N HIS A 6 71.35 14.78 7.81
CA HIS A 6 71.71 14.05 9.05
C HIS A 6 72.13 14.81 10.32
N ASP A 7 71.55 14.43 11.46
CA ASP A 7 72.22 13.50 12.38
C ASP A 7 71.25 12.88 13.40
N ALA A 8 71.55 11.63 13.78
CA ALA A 8 70.78 10.80 14.69
C ALA A 8 71.49 10.70 16.05
N VAL A 9 70.76 10.82 17.17
CA VAL A 9 71.17 10.24 18.45
C VAL A 9 69.93 9.78 19.24
N LYS A 10 69.95 8.49 19.60
CA LYS A 10 69.11 7.76 20.55
C LYS A 10 69.87 7.71 21.91
N PRO A 11 69.31 7.21 23.02
CA PRO A 11 68.16 7.66 23.79
C PRO A 11 68.55 7.82 25.29
N LEU A 12 67.67 8.30 26.18
CA LEU A 12 67.77 7.90 27.60
C LEU A 12 66.40 7.90 28.27
N ARG A 13 66.01 6.74 28.79
CA ARG A 13 64.85 6.54 29.66
C ARG A 13 65.21 6.98 31.08
N MET A 14 64.30 7.64 31.78
CA MET A 14 64.28 7.54 33.24
C MET A 14 62.84 7.59 33.79
N ARG A 15 62.58 6.63 34.68
CA ARG A 15 61.31 6.30 35.31
C ARG A 15 60.95 7.29 36.43
N LEU A 16 59.64 7.38 36.68
CA LEU A 16 58.99 8.00 37.84
C LEU A 16 59.57 7.55 39.19
N ILE A 17 59.53 8.46 40.18
CA ILE A 17 59.30 8.15 41.61
C ILE A 17 58.39 9.25 42.21
N PRO A 18 57.47 8.91 43.15
CA PRO A 18 56.28 9.69 43.49
C PRO A 18 56.38 10.44 44.83
N GLY A 19 55.41 11.34 45.10
CA GLY A 19 54.93 11.59 46.46
C GLY A 19 54.87 13.04 46.96
N LEU A 20 53.81 13.29 47.74
CA LEU A 20 53.57 14.35 48.75
C LEU A 20 52.94 15.70 48.33
N LEU A 21 51.63 15.78 48.58
CA LEU A 21 50.90 16.72 49.46
C LEU A 21 51.25 18.22 49.42
N VAL A 22 50.26 19.09 49.10
CA VAL A 22 49.61 20.08 50.01
C VAL A 22 48.80 21.15 49.23
N LEU A 23 47.56 21.35 49.72
CA LEU A 23 46.60 22.47 49.69
C LEU A 23 46.38 23.38 48.45
N ALA A 24 45.09 23.36 48.06
CA ALA A 24 44.16 24.49 47.84
C ALA A 24 44.33 25.39 46.60
N LEU A 25 43.34 25.33 45.69
CA LEU A 25 42.38 26.41 45.44
C LEU A 25 41.39 26.02 44.33
N VAL A 26 40.19 26.57 44.46
CA VAL A 26 38.98 26.29 43.67
C VAL A 26 39.20 26.54 42.17
N GLY A 27 38.80 25.56 41.36
CA GLY A 27 38.54 25.72 39.93
C GLY A 27 37.37 24.84 39.53
N CYS A 28 36.17 25.41 39.41
CA CYS A 28 35.10 24.81 38.63
C CYS A 28 35.56 24.74 37.18
N SER A 29 35.92 23.55 36.68
CA SER A 29 35.90 23.29 35.24
C SER A 29 34.64 22.51 34.93
N SER A 30 33.79 23.10 34.09
CA SER A 30 32.71 22.40 33.42
C SER A 30 33.26 21.15 32.74
N GLU A 31 32.79 19.97 33.12
CA GLU A 31 32.89 18.80 32.25
C GLU A 31 32.08 19.14 30.99
N LYS A 32 32.79 19.42 29.89
CA LYS A 32 32.20 19.29 28.57
C LYS A 32 32.03 17.81 28.35
N GLU A 33 30.80 17.35 28.52
CA GLU A 33 30.31 16.07 28.03
C GLU A 33 30.68 16.00 26.55
N GLN A 34 31.64 15.14 26.24
CA GLN A 34 32.11 14.92 24.89
C GLN A 34 31.11 13.95 24.26
N THR A 35 30.07 14.50 23.62
CA THR A 35 29.08 13.74 22.87
C THR A 35 29.80 12.95 21.77
N ASP A 36 29.60 11.64 21.78
CA ASP A 36 30.10 10.71 20.77
C ASP A 36 29.56 11.09 19.38
N PRO A 37 30.40 11.35 18.37
CA PRO A 37 29.94 11.79 17.04
C PRO A 37 29.19 10.70 16.25
N ASP A 38 29.06 9.48 16.77
CA ASP A 38 28.36 8.35 16.13
C ASP A 38 27.10 7.87 16.88
N GLU A 39 26.57 8.66 17.83
CA GLU A 39 25.18 8.46 18.28
C GLU A 39 24.23 8.84 17.14
N GLN A 40 23.97 7.89 16.25
CA GLN A 40 22.89 8.01 15.27
C GLN A 40 21.60 8.23 16.06
N GLU A 41 21.11 9.48 16.11
CA GLU A 41 19.78 9.79 16.63
C GLU A 41 18.81 8.80 15.98
N GLN A 42 18.26 7.89 16.79
CA GLN A 42 17.23 6.98 16.32
C GLN A 42 16.11 7.85 15.74
N PRO A 43 15.60 7.53 14.54
CA PRO A 43 14.57 8.34 13.92
C PRO A 43 13.42 8.50 14.91
N GLN A 44 13.07 9.75 15.20
CA GLN A 44 12.03 10.07 16.15
C GLN A 44 10.75 9.31 15.76
N GLN A 45 10.24 8.50 16.66
CA GLN A 45 9.07 7.66 16.40
C GLN A 45 7.87 8.55 16.10
N GLU A 46 7.07 8.16 15.10
CA GLU A 46 5.82 8.84 14.80
C GLU A 46 4.89 8.67 16.01
N GLN A 47 4.40 9.81 16.50
CA GLN A 47 3.47 9.83 17.63
C GLN A 47 2.13 9.22 17.22
N GLY A 48 1.37 8.76 18.21
CA GLY A 48 0.03 8.24 18.01
C GLY A 48 -0.31 7.10 18.94
N THR A 49 -1.60 6.77 18.99
CA THR A 49 -2.16 5.77 19.90
C THR A 49 -2.95 4.74 19.11
N TRP A 50 -2.64 3.47 19.35
CA TRP A 50 -3.44 2.34 18.86
C TRP A 50 -4.57 2.03 19.83
N THR A 51 -5.77 1.84 19.30
CA THR A 51 -6.93 1.32 20.03
C THR A 51 -7.44 0.08 19.30
N PRO A 52 -7.44 -1.11 19.92
CA PRO A 52 -8.04 -2.31 19.32
C PRO A 52 -9.50 -2.09 18.95
N LEU A 53 -9.92 -2.68 17.83
CA LEU A 53 -11.34 -2.74 17.48
C LEU A 53 -12.09 -3.65 18.46
N PRO A 54 -13.39 -3.42 18.69
CA PRO A 54 -14.20 -4.29 19.54
C PRO A 54 -14.15 -5.74 19.06
N SER A 55 -13.93 -6.67 20.00
CA SER A 55 -13.97 -8.11 19.75
C SER A 55 -15.39 -8.59 19.44
N GLY A 56 -15.51 -9.71 18.71
CA GLY A 56 -16.80 -10.33 18.42
C GLY A 56 -17.60 -9.63 17.32
N GLY A 57 -16.91 -8.96 16.39
CA GLY A 57 -17.53 -8.40 15.19
C GLY A 57 -18.23 -9.45 14.33
N PRO A 58 -19.15 -9.05 13.44
CA PRO A 58 -20.02 -9.95 12.68
C PRO A 58 -19.29 -10.72 11.56
N LEU A 59 -18.07 -10.30 11.21
CA LEU A 59 -17.32 -10.90 10.12
C LEU A 59 -16.36 -11.98 10.63
N ALA A 60 -16.48 -13.18 10.06
CA ALA A 60 -15.47 -14.22 10.19
C ALA A 60 -14.10 -13.76 9.67
N ALA A 61 -13.04 -14.42 10.14
CA ALA A 61 -11.67 -14.09 9.79
C ALA A 61 -11.41 -14.22 8.28
N ARG A 62 -10.85 -13.17 7.67
CA ARG A 62 -10.61 -13.10 6.21
C ARG A 62 -9.54 -12.08 5.80
N SER A 63 -9.04 -12.22 4.59
CA SER A 63 -8.10 -11.27 3.94
C SER A 63 -8.64 -10.81 2.57
N GLN A 64 -7.95 -9.86 1.92
CA GLN A 64 -8.28 -9.40 0.57
C GLN A 64 -9.73 -8.91 0.42
N VAL A 65 -10.22 -8.25 1.47
CA VAL A 65 -11.54 -7.65 1.59
C VAL A 65 -11.53 -6.31 0.87
N ALA A 66 -12.58 -5.99 0.13
CA ALA A 66 -12.70 -4.64 -0.40
C ALA A 66 -13.36 -3.73 0.62
N SER A 67 -12.93 -2.47 0.62
CA SER A 67 -13.40 -1.49 1.59
C SER A 67 -13.62 -0.12 0.97
N VAL A 68 -14.60 0.59 1.51
CA VAL A 68 -14.82 2.01 1.22
C VAL A 68 -15.17 2.76 2.51
N PHE A 69 -15.05 4.09 2.49
CA PHE A 69 -15.43 4.96 3.61
C PHE A 69 -16.54 5.91 3.16
N ASP A 70 -17.66 5.92 3.88
CA ASP A 70 -18.81 6.80 3.57
C ASP A 70 -18.75 8.15 4.31
N GLY A 71 -17.68 8.41 5.07
CA GLY A 71 -17.53 9.57 5.95
C GLY A 71 -17.85 9.30 7.42
N GLN A 72 -18.51 8.18 7.74
CA GLN A 72 -18.86 7.77 9.10
C GLN A 72 -18.51 6.30 9.39
N ASN A 73 -18.69 5.44 8.39
CA ASN A 73 -18.55 4.01 8.45
C ASN A 73 -17.49 3.52 7.45
N VAL A 74 -16.67 2.58 7.90
CA VAL A 74 -15.89 1.74 7.01
C VAL A 74 -16.77 0.58 6.58
N LEU A 75 -17.06 0.50 5.29
CA LEU A 75 -17.83 -0.59 4.68
C LEU A 75 -16.83 -1.66 4.24
N LEU A 76 -17.05 -2.90 4.64
CA LEU A 76 -16.22 -4.06 4.31
C LEU A 76 -17.08 -5.13 3.65
N TRP A 77 -16.65 -5.68 2.52
CA TRP A 77 -17.36 -6.78 1.87
C TRP A 77 -16.44 -7.78 1.16
N GLY A 78 -16.88 -9.04 1.17
CA GLY A 78 -16.20 -10.14 0.52
C GLY A 78 -14.91 -10.56 1.24
N GLY A 79 -13.93 -11.02 0.47
CA GLY A 79 -12.62 -11.47 0.95
C GLY A 79 -12.43 -12.98 0.85
N ARG A 80 -11.20 -13.43 1.16
CA ARG A 80 -10.81 -14.84 1.22
C ARG A 80 -10.73 -15.29 2.67
N GLY A 81 -11.49 -16.33 3.01
CA GLY A 81 -11.62 -16.92 4.34
C GLY A 81 -12.57 -18.13 4.30
N GLY A 82 -12.62 -18.94 5.36
CA GLY A 82 -13.40 -20.19 5.41
C GLY A 82 -14.93 -20.03 5.44
N CYS A 83 -15.51 -19.03 4.77
CA CYS A 83 -16.94 -18.71 4.76
C CYS A 83 -17.75 -19.60 3.80
N THR A 84 -17.13 -20.10 2.74
CA THR A 84 -17.70 -21.04 1.75
C THR A 84 -16.75 -22.22 1.55
N ALA A 85 -17.21 -23.26 0.83
CA ALA A 85 -16.38 -24.42 0.52
C ALA A 85 -15.09 -24.07 -0.25
N ASP A 86 -15.15 -23.05 -1.12
CA ASP A 86 -14.00 -22.58 -1.89
C ASP A 86 -13.13 -21.57 -1.13
N GLY A 87 -13.50 -21.23 0.11
CA GLY A 87 -12.73 -20.30 0.94
C GLY A 87 -12.91 -18.82 0.58
N PHE A 88 -14.04 -18.43 0.00
CA PHE A 88 -14.41 -17.03 -0.23
C PHE A 88 -15.59 -16.60 0.63
N CYS A 89 -15.66 -15.32 0.94
CA CYS A 89 -16.76 -14.73 1.71
C CYS A 89 -17.63 -13.83 0.80
N GLY A 90 -18.93 -13.81 1.05
CA GLY A 90 -19.94 -13.01 0.30
C GLY A 90 -20.83 -12.14 1.20
N ASP A 91 -20.47 -12.05 2.46
CA ASP A 91 -21.04 -11.20 3.50
C ASP A 91 -20.14 -9.97 3.75
N GLY A 92 -20.69 -8.98 4.44
CA GLY A 92 -20.01 -7.73 4.76
C GLY A 92 -20.55 -7.07 6.02
N ALA A 93 -19.87 -6.01 6.47
CA ALA A 93 -20.26 -5.24 7.64
C ALA A 93 -19.81 -3.78 7.52
N ARG A 94 -20.54 -2.91 8.21
CA ARG A 94 -20.24 -1.50 8.40
C ARG A 94 -19.66 -1.32 9.79
N PHE A 95 -18.48 -0.69 9.89
CA PHE A 95 -17.91 -0.26 11.17
C PHE A 95 -18.09 1.24 11.34
N ASN A 96 -18.91 1.65 12.30
CA ASN A 96 -19.05 3.06 12.65
C ASN A 96 -17.82 3.51 13.44
N VAL A 97 -17.06 4.47 12.90
CA VAL A 97 -15.77 4.87 13.47
C VAL A 97 -15.93 5.58 14.81
N ALA A 98 -16.94 6.45 14.94
CA ALA A 98 -17.17 7.24 16.14
C ALA A 98 -17.77 6.40 17.29
N ALA A 99 -18.80 5.61 16.99
CA ALA A 99 -19.45 4.74 17.95
C ALA A 99 -18.62 3.49 18.27
N LYS A 100 -17.66 3.14 17.42
CA LYS A 100 -16.87 1.90 17.48
C LYS A 100 -17.78 0.68 17.53
N THR A 101 -18.77 0.63 16.65
CA THR A 101 -19.75 -0.46 16.59
C THR A 101 -19.81 -1.06 15.20
N TRP A 102 -20.08 -2.36 15.15
CA TRP A 102 -20.29 -3.10 13.91
C TRP A 102 -21.78 -3.25 13.63
N THR A 103 -22.16 -3.12 12.36
CA THR A 103 -23.49 -3.46 11.85
C THR A 103 -23.33 -4.38 10.65
N PRO A 104 -23.90 -5.61 10.65
CA PRO A 104 -23.89 -6.48 9.48
C PRO A 104 -24.48 -5.78 8.24
N MET A 105 -23.98 -6.13 7.07
CA MET A 105 -24.64 -5.80 5.80
C MET A 105 -25.63 -6.91 5.43
N SER A 106 -26.72 -6.54 4.79
CA SER A 106 -27.62 -7.51 4.18
C SER A 106 -26.89 -8.41 3.16
N THR A 107 -27.21 -9.70 3.20
CA THR A 107 -26.77 -10.68 2.20
C THR A 107 -27.83 -10.92 1.13
N GLN A 108 -29.03 -10.36 1.28
CA GLN A 108 -30.10 -10.51 0.32
C GLN A 108 -29.77 -9.75 -0.97
N GLY A 109 -29.71 -10.47 -2.09
CA GLY A 109 -29.36 -9.90 -3.39
C GLY A 109 -27.87 -9.62 -3.57
N ALA A 110 -27.02 -9.95 -2.59
CA ALA A 110 -25.57 -9.79 -2.71
C ALA A 110 -25.00 -10.68 -3.83
N LEU A 111 -23.86 -10.25 -4.38
CA LEU A 111 -23.11 -11.01 -5.37
C LEU A 111 -22.54 -12.31 -4.79
N SER A 112 -22.09 -13.19 -5.67
CA SER A 112 -21.31 -14.37 -5.27
C SER A 112 -20.06 -13.98 -4.45
N ALA A 113 -19.74 -14.83 -3.47
CA ALA A 113 -18.55 -14.70 -2.63
C ALA A 113 -17.28 -14.56 -3.46
N ARG A 114 -16.41 -13.62 -3.10
CA ARG A 114 -15.22 -13.28 -3.90
C ARG A 114 -14.14 -12.52 -3.11
N SER A 115 -12.90 -12.57 -3.59
CA SER A 115 -11.78 -11.76 -3.11
C SER A 115 -11.05 -11.06 -4.27
N LEU A 116 -10.09 -10.17 -3.97
CA LEU A 116 -9.29 -9.46 -4.99
C LEU A 116 -10.12 -8.67 -6.01
N HIS A 117 -11.34 -8.31 -5.63
CA HIS A 117 -12.23 -7.41 -6.34
C HIS A 117 -11.94 -5.97 -5.92
N THR A 118 -12.41 -5.02 -6.72
CA THR A 118 -12.31 -3.60 -6.37
C THR A 118 -13.64 -3.12 -5.80
N ALA A 119 -13.55 -2.13 -4.91
CA ALA A 119 -14.71 -1.36 -4.47
C ALA A 119 -14.41 0.14 -4.57
N VAL A 120 -15.40 0.92 -4.98
CA VAL A 120 -15.34 2.39 -5.00
C VAL A 120 -16.55 2.99 -4.29
N TRP A 121 -16.36 4.12 -3.63
CA TRP A 121 -17.47 4.89 -3.05
C TRP A 121 -18.03 5.86 -4.07
N THR A 122 -19.33 5.80 -4.34
CA THR A 122 -19.97 6.69 -5.33
C THR A 122 -20.30 8.08 -4.77
N GLY A 123 -20.16 8.26 -3.46
CA GLY A 123 -20.77 9.37 -2.70
C GLY A 123 -21.99 8.92 -1.89
N GLU A 124 -22.66 7.84 -2.34
CA GLU A 124 -23.89 7.33 -1.71
C GLU A 124 -23.90 5.81 -1.55
N ARG A 125 -23.19 5.07 -2.40
CA ARG A 125 -23.19 3.61 -2.46
C ARG A 125 -21.78 3.05 -2.59
N MET A 126 -21.58 1.85 -2.06
CA MET A 126 -20.40 1.05 -2.38
C MET A 126 -20.65 0.34 -3.71
N MET A 127 -19.76 0.48 -4.68
CA MET A 127 -19.83 -0.25 -5.95
C MET A 127 -18.68 -1.25 -6.02
N VAL A 128 -19.01 -2.51 -6.30
CA VAL A 128 -18.05 -3.63 -6.36
C VAL A 128 -17.98 -4.18 -7.78
N TRP A 129 -16.78 -4.57 -8.23
CA TRP A 129 -16.61 -5.24 -9.52
C TRP A 129 -15.42 -6.22 -9.56
N GLY A 130 -15.59 -7.31 -10.32
CA GLY A 130 -14.52 -8.26 -10.64
C GLY A 130 -14.09 -9.14 -9.47
N GLY A 131 -12.85 -9.63 -9.49
CA GLY A 131 -12.26 -10.48 -8.44
C GLY A 131 -12.15 -11.96 -8.82
N LEU A 132 -11.95 -12.81 -7.81
CA LEU A 132 -11.88 -14.28 -7.90
C LEU A 132 -12.92 -14.94 -6.99
N GLY A 133 -13.39 -16.14 -7.35
CA GLY A 133 -14.32 -16.94 -6.56
C GLY A 133 -15.65 -17.25 -7.26
N CYS A 134 -15.84 -16.77 -8.50
CA CYS A 134 -17.11 -16.89 -9.22
C CYS A 134 -17.30 -18.26 -9.89
N GLY A 135 -17.61 -19.29 -9.09
CA GLY A 135 -17.77 -20.67 -9.54
C GLY A 135 -16.52 -21.53 -9.38
N GLY A 136 -15.62 -21.12 -8.46
CA GLY A 136 -14.42 -21.84 -8.08
C GLY A 136 -13.26 -20.89 -7.72
N PRO A 137 -12.19 -21.39 -7.09
CA PRO A 137 -11.14 -20.54 -6.52
C PRO A 137 -10.35 -19.73 -7.53
N ASP A 138 -10.09 -20.29 -8.71
CA ASP A 138 -9.35 -19.61 -9.78
C ASP A 138 -10.28 -19.04 -10.84
N VAL A 139 -11.59 -18.95 -10.59
CA VAL A 139 -12.55 -18.44 -11.57
C VAL A 139 -12.71 -16.92 -11.38
N PRO A 140 -12.27 -16.09 -12.34
CA PRO A 140 -12.46 -14.67 -12.25
C PRO A 140 -13.93 -14.29 -12.40
N CYS A 141 -14.31 -13.25 -11.67
CA CYS A 141 -15.62 -12.65 -11.72
C CYS A 141 -15.67 -11.55 -12.79
N GLY A 142 -16.79 -11.44 -13.51
CA GLY A 142 -17.03 -10.43 -14.55
C GLY A 142 -18.31 -9.64 -14.35
N ASP A 143 -18.81 -9.61 -13.12
CA ASP A 143 -20.01 -8.91 -12.69
C ASP A 143 -19.66 -7.93 -11.56
N GLY A 144 -20.62 -7.04 -11.29
CA GLY A 144 -20.56 -6.06 -10.21
C GLY A 144 -21.95 -5.73 -9.70
N ALA A 145 -22.03 -4.99 -8.61
CA ALA A 145 -23.28 -4.53 -8.00
C ALA A 145 -22.99 -3.32 -7.11
N THR A 146 -24.04 -2.61 -6.73
CA THR A 146 -23.96 -1.55 -5.72
C THR A 146 -24.65 -1.96 -4.43
N TYR A 147 -24.11 -1.53 -3.31
CA TYR A 147 -24.71 -1.65 -1.98
C TYR A 147 -25.04 -0.25 -1.45
N ASP A 148 -26.28 -0.08 -1.05
CA ASP A 148 -26.81 1.17 -0.49
C ASP A 148 -26.88 1.04 1.04
N PRO A 149 -25.99 1.74 1.79
CA PRO A 149 -25.99 1.67 3.24
C PRO A 149 -27.21 2.35 3.89
N ALA A 150 -27.92 3.25 3.22
CA ALA A 150 -29.10 3.91 3.78
C ALA A 150 -30.30 2.96 3.84
N SER A 151 -30.43 2.06 2.85
CA SER A 151 -31.49 1.06 2.78
C SER A 151 -31.05 -0.37 3.17
N ASP A 152 -29.75 -0.58 3.40
CA ASP A 152 -29.14 -1.90 3.63
C ASP A 152 -29.49 -2.91 2.53
N ALA A 153 -29.40 -2.48 1.28
CA ALA A 153 -29.83 -3.26 0.12
C ALA A 153 -28.77 -3.30 -0.98
N TRP A 154 -28.64 -4.46 -1.60
CA TRP A 154 -27.89 -4.64 -2.83
C TRP A 154 -28.77 -4.35 -4.05
N SER A 155 -28.21 -3.69 -5.05
CA SER A 155 -28.82 -3.61 -6.38
C SER A 155 -28.77 -4.97 -7.06
N PRO A 156 -29.62 -5.20 -8.08
CA PRO A 156 -29.36 -6.27 -9.04
C PRO A 156 -27.93 -6.19 -9.61
N PRO A 157 -27.34 -7.32 -10.04
CA PRO A 157 -26.04 -7.31 -10.67
C PRO A 157 -26.04 -6.39 -11.89
N ILE A 158 -25.00 -5.57 -12.00
CA ILE A 158 -24.69 -4.76 -13.17
C ILE A 158 -24.44 -5.73 -14.33
N LYS A 159 -25.45 -5.89 -15.18
CA LYS A 159 -25.40 -6.70 -16.38
C LYS A 159 -25.47 -5.77 -17.57
N SER A 160 -24.40 -5.68 -18.35
CA SER A 160 -24.57 -5.15 -19.69
C SER A 160 -23.61 -5.79 -20.67
N ASP A 161 -24.04 -5.79 -21.93
CA ASP A 161 -23.16 -5.92 -23.07
C ASP A 161 -21.99 -4.95 -22.91
N TYR A 162 -20.80 -5.33 -23.35
CA TYR A 162 -19.56 -4.55 -23.24
C TYR A 162 -18.94 -4.41 -21.84
N ALA A 163 -19.46 -5.10 -20.82
CA ALA A 163 -18.71 -5.27 -19.57
C ALA A 163 -17.32 -5.88 -19.85
N PRO A 164 -16.26 -5.44 -19.14
CA PRO A 164 -14.94 -6.00 -19.35
C PRO A 164 -14.93 -7.49 -19.03
N ALA A 165 -14.10 -8.26 -19.74
CA ALA A 165 -13.94 -9.69 -19.47
C ALA A 165 -13.61 -9.95 -17.97
N PRO A 166 -14.07 -11.08 -17.40
CA PRO A 166 -13.79 -11.43 -16.01
C PRO A 166 -12.30 -11.33 -15.66
N ARG A 167 -11.97 -10.66 -14.55
CA ARG A 167 -10.57 -10.35 -14.19
C ARG A 167 -10.36 -10.11 -12.70
N TRP A 168 -9.13 -10.32 -12.26
CA TRP A 168 -8.62 -9.92 -10.94
C TRP A 168 -7.32 -9.11 -11.09
N GLY A 169 -6.88 -8.46 -10.01
CA GLY A 169 -5.64 -7.65 -10.02
C GLY A 169 -5.70 -6.42 -10.93
N HIS A 170 -6.92 -5.99 -11.29
CA HIS A 170 -7.19 -4.73 -11.99
C HIS A 170 -7.28 -3.59 -10.96
N THR A 171 -7.20 -2.35 -11.44
CA THR A 171 -7.55 -1.17 -10.62
C THR A 171 -8.91 -0.64 -11.01
N ALA A 172 -9.61 -0.04 -10.06
CA ALA A 172 -10.81 0.73 -10.35
C ALA A 172 -10.83 2.06 -9.60
N LEU A 173 -11.40 3.09 -10.24
CA LEU A 173 -11.49 4.45 -9.72
C LEU A 173 -12.89 5.01 -9.97
N TRP A 174 -13.36 5.87 -9.06
CA TRP A 174 -14.60 6.63 -9.23
C TRP A 174 -14.29 8.06 -9.67
N THR A 175 -14.92 8.51 -10.75
CA THR A 175 -14.73 9.86 -11.28
C THR A 175 -15.63 10.91 -10.63
N GLY A 176 -16.58 10.48 -9.80
CA GLY A 176 -17.73 11.28 -9.36
C GLY A 176 -19.04 10.84 -10.03
N THR A 177 -18.97 10.26 -11.23
CA THR A 177 -20.15 9.81 -12.00
C THR A 177 -19.98 8.46 -12.69
N GLN A 178 -18.73 8.02 -12.89
CA GLN A 178 -18.37 6.82 -13.64
C GLN A 178 -17.37 5.99 -12.85
N MET A 179 -17.41 4.67 -13.02
CA MET A 179 -16.35 3.77 -12.57
C MET A 179 -15.45 3.45 -13.76
N LEU A 180 -14.15 3.66 -13.58
CA LEU A 180 -13.11 3.27 -14.53
C LEU A 180 -12.51 1.94 -14.07
N VAL A 181 -12.39 0.95 -14.96
CA VAL A 181 -11.71 -0.33 -14.69
C VAL A 181 -10.59 -0.53 -15.72
N TRP A 182 -9.38 -0.86 -15.27
CA TRP A 182 -8.23 -1.05 -16.17
C TRP A 182 -7.36 -2.26 -15.83
N GLY A 183 -6.88 -2.95 -16.88
CA GLY A 183 -5.91 -4.04 -16.78
C GLY A 183 -6.48 -5.29 -16.12
N GLY A 184 -5.65 -6.00 -15.34
CA GLY A 184 -6.00 -7.25 -14.66
C GLY A 184 -5.57 -8.51 -15.41
N LYS A 185 -5.91 -9.67 -14.86
CA LYS A 185 -5.54 -10.99 -15.38
C LYS A 185 -6.71 -11.97 -15.30
N ASP A 186 -6.79 -12.89 -16.26
CA ASP A 186 -7.62 -14.09 -16.15
C ASP A 186 -6.82 -15.14 -15.36
N ALA A 187 -7.33 -15.64 -14.23
CA ALA A 187 -6.61 -16.66 -13.45
C ALA A 187 -6.57 -18.03 -14.14
N ARG A 188 -7.46 -18.31 -15.10
CA ARG A 188 -7.56 -19.62 -15.78
C ARG A 188 -6.77 -19.70 -17.08
N ALA A 189 -6.26 -18.57 -17.55
CA ALA A 189 -5.49 -18.48 -18.79
C ALA A 189 -4.27 -17.58 -18.57
N PRO A 190 -3.18 -17.73 -19.34
CA PRO A 190 -2.04 -16.81 -19.29
C PRO A 190 -2.37 -15.45 -19.94
N ARG A 191 -3.61 -14.96 -19.78
CA ARG A 191 -4.10 -13.74 -20.39
C ARG A 191 -4.07 -12.61 -19.38
N VAL A 192 -3.14 -11.68 -19.57
CA VAL A 192 -3.14 -10.38 -18.92
C VAL A 192 -3.83 -9.37 -19.85
N PHE A 193 -4.74 -8.57 -19.29
CA PHE A 193 -5.55 -7.63 -20.06
C PHE A 193 -4.79 -6.33 -20.32
N ARG A 194 -4.92 -5.82 -21.56
CA ARG A 194 -4.49 -4.47 -22.01
C ARG A 194 -5.67 -3.56 -22.29
N ASP A 195 -6.82 -3.89 -21.72
CA ASP A 195 -8.08 -3.20 -21.93
C ASP A 195 -8.70 -2.78 -20.60
N GLY A 196 -9.72 -1.95 -20.73
CA GLY A 196 -10.54 -1.47 -19.64
C GLY A 196 -11.89 -1.03 -20.15
N ALA A 197 -12.75 -0.62 -19.22
CA ALA A 197 -14.09 -0.15 -19.54
C ALA A 197 -14.54 0.90 -18.53
N ILE A 198 -15.48 1.73 -18.98
CA ILE A 198 -16.12 2.78 -18.21
C ILE A 198 -17.55 2.34 -17.94
N TYR A 199 -17.93 2.26 -16.67
CA TYR A 199 -19.31 2.08 -16.26
C TYR A 199 -19.95 3.44 -15.98
N HIS A 200 -21.03 3.73 -16.69
CA HIS A 200 -21.81 4.96 -16.56
C HIS A 200 -22.97 4.71 -15.61
N ALA A 201 -22.85 5.16 -14.37
CA ALA A 201 -23.78 4.77 -13.31
C ALA A 201 -25.20 5.33 -13.48
N LYS A 202 -25.36 6.44 -14.21
CA LYS A 202 -26.67 7.05 -14.48
C LYS A 202 -27.42 6.29 -15.57
N GLU A 203 -26.69 5.84 -16.59
CA GLU A 203 -27.22 5.12 -17.74
C GLU A 203 -27.27 3.60 -17.52
N ASP A 204 -26.65 3.09 -16.46
CA ASP A 204 -26.51 1.65 -16.15
C ASP A 204 -25.96 0.86 -17.34
N LEU A 205 -24.85 1.35 -17.91
CA LEU A 205 -24.21 0.69 -19.06
C LEU A 205 -22.69 0.79 -19.02
N TRP A 206 -22.04 -0.21 -19.63
CA TRP A 206 -20.62 -0.19 -19.92
C TRP A 206 -20.31 0.37 -21.30
N THR A 207 -19.21 1.10 -21.40
CA THR A 207 -18.56 1.45 -22.67
C THR A 207 -17.11 1.04 -22.63
N THR A 208 -16.55 0.68 -23.78
CA THR A 208 -15.14 0.35 -23.90
C THR A 208 -14.27 1.59 -23.77
N MET A 209 -13.14 1.48 -23.07
CA MET A 209 -12.10 2.51 -23.11
C MET A 209 -11.31 2.43 -24.41
N ASN A 210 -10.93 3.56 -24.97
CA ASN A 210 -9.97 3.60 -26.07
C ASN A 210 -8.67 2.91 -25.66
N PHE A 211 -8.14 2.04 -26.52
CA PHE A 211 -6.86 1.32 -26.29
C PHE A 211 -5.70 1.92 -27.09
N VAL A 212 -5.94 2.94 -27.93
CA VAL A 212 -4.90 3.61 -28.70
C VAL A 212 -3.95 4.33 -27.73
N LYS A 213 -2.65 3.98 -27.80
CA LYS A 213 -1.60 4.47 -26.89
C LYS A 213 -1.81 4.10 -25.41
N ALA A 214 -2.70 3.16 -25.13
CA ALA A 214 -2.85 2.62 -23.80
C ALA A 214 -1.59 1.87 -23.36
N PRO A 215 -1.32 1.78 -22.04
CA PRO A 215 -0.16 1.06 -21.55
C PRO A 215 -0.24 -0.44 -21.89
N PRO A 216 0.90 -1.16 -21.95
CA PRO A 216 0.94 -2.61 -22.08
C PRO A 216 0.06 -3.35 -21.07
N ASN A 217 -0.30 -4.59 -21.41
CA ASN A 217 -1.08 -5.47 -20.54
C ASN A 217 -0.43 -5.61 -19.16
N ARG A 218 -1.21 -5.40 -18.10
CA ARG A 218 -0.71 -5.40 -16.72
C ARG A 218 -1.77 -5.78 -15.69
N TYR A 219 -1.33 -6.37 -14.58
CA TYR A 219 -2.10 -6.58 -13.35
C TYR A 219 -1.24 -6.21 -12.14
N ALA A 220 -1.85 -6.10 -10.95
CA ALA A 220 -1.16 -5.71 -9.71
C ALA A 220 -0.37 -4.38 -9.84
N HIS A 221 -0.88 -3.48 -10.68
CA HIS A 221 -0.45 -2.09 -10.80
C HIS A 221 -1.23 -1.23 -9.80
N SER A 222 -0.79 0.01 -9.61
CA SER A 222 -1.56 1.01 -8.88
C SER A 222 -2.20 2.00 -9.84
N ALA A 223 -3.29 2.61 -9.38
CA ALA A 223 -3.90 3.73 -10.07
C ALA A 223 -4.41 4.77 -9.07
N VAL A 224 -4.31 6.04 -9.43
CA VAL A 224 -4.83 7.17 -8.65
C VAL A 224 -5.64 8.10 -9.55
N TRP A 225 -6.67 8.72 -8.98
CA TRP A 225 -7.49 9.73 -9.65
C TRP A 225 -6.99 11.12 -9.25
N ILE A 226 -6.57 11.91 -10.24
CA ILE A 226 -5.99 13.24 -10.06
C ILE A 226 -6.63 14.18 -11.06
N ASP A 227 -7.33 15.22 -10.57
CA ASP A 227 -7.85 16.33 -11.38
C ASP A 227 -8.52 15.92 -12.70
N GLY A 228 -9.37 14.90 -12.66
CA GLY A 228 -10.10 14.43 -13.85
C GLY A 228 -9.37 13.39 -14.70
N VAL A 229 -8.21 12.89 -14.23
CA VAL A 229 -7.34 11.97 -14.97
C VAL A 229 -7.00 10.75 -14.11
N MET A 230 -7.09 9.57 -14.71
CA MET A 230 -6.59 8.33 -14.11
C MET A 230 -5.11 8.17 -14.44
N TYR A 231 -4.27 8.03 -13.41
CA TYR A 231 -2.86 7.68 -13.55
C TYR A 231 -2.70 6.20 -13.24
N VAL A 232 -2.07 5.44 -14.13
CA VAL A 232 -1.76 4.01 -13.96
C VAL A 232 -0.25 3.85 -14.02
N TRP A 233 0.35 3.13 -13.07
CA TRP A 233 1.80 2.91 -13.07
C TRP A 233 2.20 1.51 -12.58
N GLY A 234 3.27 0.98 -13.20
CA GLY A 234 3.88 -0.30 -12.85
C GLY A 234 2.97 -1.50 -13.14
N GLY A 235 3.09 -2.53 -12.33
CA GLY A 235 2.38 -3.81 -12.47
C GLY A 235 3.24 -4.90 -13.09
N ASN A 236 2.63 -6.05 -13.32
CA ASN A 236 3.24 -7.23 -13.92
C ASN A 236 2.48 -7.61 -15.20
N GLY A 237 3.18 -8.00 -16.26
CA GLY A 237 2.56 -8.43 -17.51
C GLY A 237 3.58 -8.64 -18.62
N GLY A 238 3.13 -8.75 -19.88
CA GLY A 238 4.00 -9.09 -21.01
C GLY A 238 3.35 -10.06 -21.99
N SER A 239 3.93 -10.24 -23.17
CA SER A 239 3.34 -11.06 -24.25
C SER A 239 3.76 -12.53 -24.21
N LEU A 240 4.96 -12.83 -23.69
CA LEU A 240 5.53 -14.18 -23.62
C LEU A 240 5.68 -14.68 -22.18
N PHE A 241 6.05 -13.79 -21.26
CA PHE A 241 6.16 -14.03 -19.82
C PHE A 241 5.83 -12.74 -19.06
N ASP A 242 5.38 -12.90 -17.82
CA ASP A 242 5.07 -11.82 -16.89
C ASP A 242 6.39 -11.17 -16.41
N VAL A 243 6.57 -9.88 -16.70
CA VAL A 243 7.68 -9.03 -16.24
C VAL A 243 7.17 -7.81 -15.47
N ALA A 244 7.97 -7.37 -14.50
CA ALA A 244 7.74 -6.09 -13.84
C ALA A 244 7.77 -4.93 -14.85
N MET A 245 6.85 -3.98 -14.67
CA MET A 245 6.75 -2.79 -15.49
C MET A 245 7.28 -1.56 -14.74
N ALA A 246 8.04 -0.71 -15.43
CA ALA A 246 8.57 0.58 -14.93
C ALA A 246 7.93 1.79 -15.61
N ASP A 247 6.82 1.59 -16.31
CA ASP A 247 6.12 2.60 -17.09
C ASP A 247 4.72 2.87 -16.52
N GLY A 248 4.14 3.97 -16.97
CA GLY A 248 2.77 4.34 -16.64
C GLY A 248 2.13 5.18 -17.73
N SER A 249 0.83 5.33 -17.64
CA SER A 249 0.04 6.16 -18.57
C SER A 249 -1.09 6.86 -17.83
N MET A 250 -1.50 7.99 -18.40
CA MET A 250 -2.57 8.84 -17.93
C MET A 250 -3.76 8.70 -18.87
N TYR A 251 -4.96 8.51 -18.34
CA TYR A 251 -6.20 8.41 -19.10
C TYR A 251 -7.15 9.54 -18.72
N GLY A 252 -7.53 10.34 -19.72
CA GLY A 252 -8.55 11.37 -19.57
C GLY A 252 -9.88 10.88 -20.16
N PRO A 253 -10.93 10.61 -19.34
CA PRO A 253 -12.21 10.11 -19.83
C PRO A 253 -12.97 11.13 -20.71
N HIS A 254 -12.76 12.43 -20.52
CA HIS A 254 -13.40 13.47 -21.35
C HIS A 254 -12.94 13.44 -22.81
N GLY A 255 -11.67 13.11 -23.05
CA GLY A 255 -11.09 12.99 -24.39
C GLY A 255 -10.94 11.55 -24.87
N ASP A 256 -11.35 10.57 -24.05
CA ASP A 256 -11.14 9.13 -24.24
C ASP A 256 -9.73 8.81 -24.78
N GLY A 257 -8.71 9.33 -24.08
CA GLY A 257 -7.35 9.38 -24.60
C GLY A 257 -6.31 9.01 -23.55
N TRP A 258 -5.32 8.23 -24.01
CA TRP A 258 -4.14 7.87 -23.23
C TRP A 258 -2.93 8.74 -23.60
N LEU A 259 -2.17 9.11 -22.58
CA LEU A 259 -0.88 9.74 -22.71
C LEU A 259 0.13 9.02 -21.82
N ALA A 260 1.24 8.56 -22.39
CA ALA A 260 2.30 7.95 -21.61
C ALA A 260 2.86 8.93 -20.57
N MET A 261 3.10 8.42 -19.36
CA MET A 261 3.91 9.13 -18.38
C MET A 261 5.36 9.18 -18.89
N PRO A 262 6.08 10.28 -18.64
CA PRO A 262 7.43 10.42 -19.16
C PRO A 262 8.38 9.41 -18.49
N PRO A 263 9.24 8.71 -19.27
CA PRO A 263 10.28 7.83 -18.74
C PRO A 263 11.47 8.69 -18.33
N GLU A 264 11.40 9.28 -17.14
CA GLU A 264 12.43 10.21 -16.66
C GLU A 264 13.35 9.61 -15.60
N GLU A 265 14.51 10.25 -15.48
CA GLU A 265 15.45 10.08 -14.37
C GLU A 265 14.70 10.24 -13.04
N GLY A 266 14.92 9.31 -12.11
CA GLY A 266 14.21 9.28 -10.83
C GLY A 266 12.92 8.44 -10.80
N SER A 267 12.42 7.94 -11.94
CA SER A 267 11.33 6.95 -11.95
C SER A 267 11.73 5.70 -11.15
N PRO A 268 10.81 5.11 -10.35
CA PRO A 268 11.14 3.91 -9.60
C PRO A 268 11.43 2.73 -10.53
N LYS A 269 12.30 1.81 -10.09
CA LYS A 269 12.50 0.51 -10.76
C LYS A 269 11.17 -0.21 -10.97
N ALA A 270 11.14 -1.02 -12.03
CA ALA A 270 10.02 -1.87 -12.40
C ALA A 270 9.48 -2.64 -11.18
N ARG A 271 8.15 -2.65 -11.00
CA ARG A 271 7.54 -3.32 -9.84
C ARG A 271 6.06 -3.63 -10.00
N TRP A 272 5.58 -4.61 -9.25
CA TRP A 272 4.16 -4.88 -9.02
C TRP A 272 3.86 -5.05 -7.52
N SER A 273 2.57 -5.09 -7.17
CA SER A 273 2.11 -5.19 -5.77
C SER A 273 2.65 -4.10 -4.83
N HIS A 274 2.97 -2.93 -5.41
CA HIS A 274 3.32 -1.72 -4.69
C HIS A 274 2.06 -0.95 -4.29
N THR A 275 2.20 0.02 -3.41
CA THR A 275 1.12 0.97 -3.10
C THR A 275 1.40 2.33 -3.74
N ALA A 276 0.32 3.07 -4.02
CA ALA A 276 0.41 4.46 -4.41
C ALA A 276 -0.60 5.30 -3.62
N VAL A 277 -0.21 6.53 -3.26
CA VAL A 277 -1.09 7.52 -2.62
C VAL A 277 -1.01 8.85 -3.35
N TRP A 278 -2.12 9.58 -3.37
CA TRP A 278 -2.16 10.97 -3.86
C TRP A 278 -2.07 11.92 -2.67
N THR A 279 -1.10 12.85 -2.70
CA THR A 279 -0.87 13.81 -1.61
C THR A 279 -1.73 15.07 -1.71
N GLY A 280 -2.47 15.25 -2.82
CA GLY A 280 -3.03 16.54 -3.22
C GLY A 280 -2.15 17.31 -4.21
N SER A 281 -0.89 16.90 -4.39
CA SER A 281 0.06 17.51 -5.33
C SER A 281 1.00 16.54 -6.03
N SER A 282 1.24 15.35 -5.45
CA SER A 282 2.12 14.34 -6.03
C SER A 282 1.57 12.93 -5.79
N MET A 283 1.85 12.02 -6.72
CA MET A 283 1.62 10.59 -6.53
C MET A 283 2.88 9.96 -5.94
N ILE A 284 2.80 9.36 -4.75
CA ILE A 284 3.92 8.65 -4.12
C ILE A 284 3.75 7.16 -4.37
N ILE A 285 4.81 6.48 -4.81
CA ILE A 285 4.89 5.02 -5.01
C ILE A 285 5.93 4.42 -4.06
N TRP A 286 5.54 3.37 -3.33
CA TRP A 286 6.47 2.66 -2.45
C TRP A 286 6.21 1.16 -2.36
N GLY A 287 7.28 0.41 -2.05
CA GLY A 287 7.26 -1.03 -1.88
C GLY A 287 7.04 -1.78 -3.19
N GLY A 288 6.50 -3.00 -3.10
CA GLY A 288 6.34 -3.90 -4.23
C GLY A 288 7.54 -4.83 -4.42
N THR A 289 7.52 -5.58 -5.52
CA THR A 289 8.60 -6.50 -5.91
C THR A 289 8.81 -6.48 -7.42
N GLY A 290 9.95 -6.97 -7.89
CA GLY A 290 10.41 -6.91 -9.28
C GLY A 290 11.62 -5.99 -9.51
N CYS A 291 12.26 -5.52 -8.44
CA CYS A 291 13.36 -4.54 -8.50
C CYS A 291 14.75 -5.16 -8.80
N GLY A 292 14.79 -6.42 -9.21
CA GLY A 292 16.01 -7.11 -9.64
C GLY A 292 16.47 -6.65 -11.02
N ASP A 293 17.74 -6.91 -11.33
CA ASP A 293 18.30 -6.58 -12.65
C ASP A 293 17.97 -7.65 -13.69
N ASP A 294 17.62 -8.86 -13.25
CA ASP A 294 17.09 -9.93 -14.08
C ASP A 294 15.54 -9.94 -14.01
N PRO A 295 14.84 -9.65 -15.12
CA PRO A 295 13.37 -9.67 -15.17
C PRO A 295 12.74 -11.04 -14.87
N GLN A 296 13.50 -12.12 -14.95
CA GLN A 296 13.05 -13.49 -14.67
C GLN A 296 13.55 -14.01 -13.32
N GLN A 297 14.12 -13.13 -12.49
CA GLN A 297 14.67 -13.51 -11.19
C GLN A 297 13.62 -14.14 -10.28
N ASP A 298 13.93 -15.33 -9.75
CA ASP A 298 13.10 -16.08 -8.81
C ASP A 298 13.95 -16.51 -7.58
N PRO A 299 13.59 -16.09 -6.34
CA PRO A 299 12.46 -15.22 -6.00
C PRO A 299 12.65 -13.76 -6.45
N PRO A 300 11.56 -13.04 -6.80
CA PRO A 300 11.62 -11.63 -7.15
C PRO A 300 12.18 -10.75 -6.01
N ILE A 301 13.02 -9.77 -6.37
CA ILE A 301 13.59 -8.81 -5.41
C ILE A 301 12.55 -7.77 -5.01
N TYR A 302 12.36 -7.63 -3.69
CA TYR A 302 11.52 -6.62 -3.08
C TYR A 302 12.10 -5.22 -3.25
N CYS A 303 11.23 -4.24 -3.48
CA CYS A 303 11.63 -2.87 -3.77
C CYS A 303 11.75 -2.03 -2.49
N ASP A 304 12.94 -1.50 -2.23
CA ASP A 304 13.31 -0.69 -1.06
C ASP A 304 13.32 0.82 -1.32
N LYS A 305 13.29 1.22 -2.59
CA LYS A 305 13.25 2.62 -3.03
C LYS A 305 11.88 2.98 -3.57
N GLY A 306 11.34 4.12 -3.16
CA GLY A 306 10.13 4.73 -3.70
C GLY A 306 10.43 5.99 -4.54
N ALA A 307 9.39 6.58 -5.11
CA ALA A 307 9.48 7.88 -5.78
C ALA A 307 8.15 8.63 -5.72
N ALA A 308 8.21 9.95 -5.80
CA ALA A 308 7.09 10.85 -5.97
C ALA A 308 7.04 11.36 -7.41
N PHE A 309 5.85 11.40 -8.00
CA PHE A 309 5.59 11.98 -9.31
C PHE A 309 4.79 13.27 -9.16
N ASP A 310 5.33 14.36 -9.69
CA ASP A 310 4.64 15.64 -9.81
C ASP A 310 3.91 15.69 -11.17
N PRO A 311 2.57 15.73 -11.21
CA PRO A 311 1.83 15.75 -12.47
C PRO A 311 1.84 17.11 -13.19
N VAL A 312 2.18 18.21 -12.52
CA VAL A 312 2.26 19.56 -13.11
C VAL A 312 3.55 19.67 -13.93
N TYR A 313 4.68 19.31 -13.33
CA TYR A 313 5.98 19.36 -13.99
C TYR A 313 6.30 18.07 -14.74
N ARG A 314 5.53 17.00 -14.48
CA ARG A 314 5.70 15.66 -15.04
C ARG A 314 7.05 15.02 -14.72
N VAL A 315 7.61 15.34 -13.56
CA VAL A 315 8.92 14.84 -13.12
C VAL A 315 8.77 13.83 -12.00
N TRP A 316 9.70 12.88 -11.97
CA TRP A 316 9.87 11.98 -10.83
C TRP A 316 10.94 12.51 -9.88
N SER A 317 10.78 12.24 -8.60
CA SER A 317 11.79 12.50 -7.57
C SER A 317 11.89 11.29 -6.66
N ALA A 318 13.10 10.80 -6.44
CA ALA A 318 13.33 9.75 -5.47
C ALA A 318 12.96 10.27 -4.08
N ILE A 319 12.31 9.43 -3.28
CA ILE A 319 12.06 9.74 -1.87
C ILE A 319 13.13 9.08 -1.01
N SER A 320 13.41 9.66 0.15
CA SER A 320 14.40 9.17 1.11
C SER A 320 14.16 7.70 1.50
N THR A 321 15.26 6.97 1.67
CA THR A 321 15.27 5.63 2.28
C THR A 321 15.64 5.68 3.76
N LYS A 322 16.03 6.85 4.29
CA LYS A 322 16.45 7.00 5.68
C LYS A 322 15.24 6.79 6.60
N GLY A 323 15.32 5.74 7.42
CA GLY A 323 14.24 5.35 8.34
C GLY A 323 13.08 4.61 7.68
N ALA A 324 13.15 4.32 6.38
CA ALA A 324 12.11 3.58 5.68
C ALA A 324 11.96 2.17 6.26
N PRO A 325 10.73 1.62 6.32
CA PRO A 325 10.54 0.25 6.77
C PRO A 325 11.16 -0.73 5.76
N SER A 326 11.36 -1.99 6.18
CA SER A 326 11.89 -3.01 5.27
C SER A 326 11.03 -3.17 4.01
N PRO A 327 11.63 -3.48 2.84
CA PRO A 327 10.90 -3.61 1.59
C PRO A 327 9.89 -4.75 1.67
N ARG A 328 8.68 -4.53 1.13
CA ARG A 328 7.52 -5.40 1.39
C ARG A 328 6.43 -5.35 0.32
N ILE A 329 5.62 -6.42 0.26
CA ILE A 329 4.39 -6.53 -0.55
C ILE A 329 3.18 -6.82 0.34
N GLY A 330 1.96 -6.59 -0.15
CA GLY A 330 0.73 -6.86 0.60
C GLY A 330 0.54 -5.98 1.85
N HIS A 331 1.39 -4.96 1.99
CA HIS A 331 1.23 -3.85 2.91
C HIS A 331 0.14 -2.94 2.39
N THR A 332 -0.34 -2.07 3.28
CA THR A 332 -1.25 -1.01 2.91
C THR A 332 -0.59 0.35 3.03
N ALA A 333 -1.12 1.34 2.32
CA ALA A 333 -0.71 2.73 2.45
C ALA A 333 -1.91 3.67 2.38
N VAL A 334 -1.91 4.70 3.23
CA VAL A 334 -2.93 5.76 3.23
C VAL A 334 -2.28 7.13 3.27
N TRP A 335 -2.95 8.14 2.74
CA TRP A 335 -2.58 9.54 2.91
C TRP A 335 -3.38 10.17 4.05
N THR A 336 -2.70 10.74 5.05
CA THR A 336 -3.35 11.36 6.21
C THR A 336 -3.84 12.79 5.95
N GLY A 337 -3.47 13.37 4.80
CA GLY A 337 -3.55 14.81 4.55
C GLY A 337 -2.16 15.48 4.59
N SER A 338 -1.19 14.86 5.27
CA SER A 338 0.19 15.38 5.38
C SER A 338 1.28 14.32 5.25
N LYS A 339 1.01 13.06 5.58
CA LYS A 339 1.98 11.96 5.55
C LYS A 339 1.41 10.73 4.87
N MET A 340 2.27 9.95 4.23
CA MET A 340 1.93 8.60 3.78
C MET A 340 2.21 7.63 4.93
N VAL A 341 1.19 6.90 5.39
CA VAL A 341 1.36 5.90 6.45
C VAL A 341 1.26 4.51 5.85
N ILE A 342 2.26 3.67 6.14
CA ILE A 342 2.35 2.27 5.70
C ILE A 342 2.20 1.34 6.90
N TRP A 343 1.50 0.22 6.73
CA TRP A 343 1.39 -0.81 7.76
C TRP A 343 1.44 -2.24 7.20
N GLY A 344 2.06 -3.14 7.97
CA GLY A 344 2.02 -4.59 7.77
C GLY A 344 2.68 -5.04 6.47
N GLY A 345 2.12 -6.06 5.82
CA GLY A 345 2.66 -6.69 4.61
C GLY A 345 3.60 -7.85 4.90
N THR A 346 4.32 -8.29 3.88
CA THR A 346 5.28 -9.40 3.95
C THR A 346 6.64 -8.90 3.49
N SER A 347 7.70 -9.24 4.24
CA SER A 347 9.08 -8.90 3.92
C SER A 347 10.01 -10.09 4.19
N PRO A 348 11.11 -10.25 3.42
CA PRO A 348 12.17 -11.21 3.74
C PRO A 348 12.86 -10.97 5.09
N THR A 349 12.63 -9.81 5.72
CA THR A 349 13.31 -9.42 6.97
C THR A 349 12.36 -9.28 8.16
N CYS A 350 11.05 -9.44 7.95
CA CYS A 350 10.07 -9.40 9.05
C CYS A 350 10.03 -10.74 9.79
N GLY A 351 9.63 -10.73 11.08
CA GLY A 351 9.56 -11.94 11.90
C GLY A 351 10.94 -12.56 12.15
N SER A 352 11.02 -13.89 12.22
CA SER A 352 12.28 -14.64 12.44
C SER A 352 13.14 -14.79 11.17
N GLY A 353 13.29 -13.72 10.38
CA GLY A 353 14.07 -13.73 9.13
C GLY A 353 13.26 -14.02 7.85
N GLY A 354 11.99 -13.59 7.82
CA GLY A 354 11.10 -13.71 6.67
C GLY A 354 9.65 -13.95 7.11
N GLY A 355 8.71 -13.17 6.57
CA GLY A 355 7.29 -13.39 6.81
C GLY A 355 6.49 -12.10 6.91
N VAL A 356 5.40 -12.18 7.68
CA VAL A 356 4.44 -11.10 7.83
C VAL A 356 4.94 -10.05 8.84
N CYS A 357 4.76 -8.78 8.52
CA CYS A 357 5.24 -7.65 9.30
C CYS A 357 4.18 -7.14 10.29
N SER A 358 4.62 -6.74 11.49
CA SER A 358 3.82 -6.12 12.56
C SER A 358 4.23 -4.67 12.84
N ASP A 359 4.87 -4.03 11.86
CA ASP A 359 5.37 -2.67 11.93
C ASP A 359 4.82 -1.82 10.77
N GLY A 360 5.09 -0.53 10.87
CA GLY A 360 4.72 0.46 9.88
C GLY A 360 5.56 1.72 10.05
N ALA A 361 5.44 2.64 9.09
CA ALA A 361 6.15 3.91 9.12
C ALA A 361 5.33 5.00 8.44
N ALA A 362 5.55 6.24 8.85
CA ALA A 362 5.01 7.43 8.23
C ALA A 362 6.11 8.14 7.43
N TYR A 363 5.86 8.42 6.15
CA TYR A 363 6.70 9.26 5.31
C TYR A 363 6.14 10.68 5.28
N ASP A 364 6.98 11.64 5.63
CA ASP A 364 6.68 13.07 5.55
C ASP A 364 7.37 13.67 4.31
N PRO A 365 6.61 14.05 3.26
CA PRO A 365 7.17 14.66 2.07
C PRO A 365 7.69 16.09 2.30
N ALA A 366 7.29 16.77 3.38
CA ALA A 366 7.79 18.12 3.68
C ALA A 366 9.24 18.10 4.18
N THR A 367 9.66 17.01 4.83
CA THR A 367 11.02 16.83 5.35
C THR A 367 11.81 15.74 4.63
N ASP A 368 11.17 14.99 3.72
CA ASP A 368 11.72 13.80 3.05
C ASP A 368 12.32 12.78 4.04
N THR A 369 11.54 12.43 5.07
CA THR A 369 11.96 11.50 6.12
C THR A 369 10.87 10.50 6.47
N TRP A 370 11.31 9.31 6.87
CA TRP A 370 10.45 8.29 7.45
C TRP A 370 10.59 8.25 8.98
N ALA A 371 9.48 8.06 9.66
CA ALA A 371 9.41 7.80 11.09
C ALA A 371 8.68 6.47 11.34
N PRO A 372 9.23 5.54 12.13
CA PRO A 372 8.54 4.29 12.46
C PRO A 372 7.30 4.61 13.30
N LEU A 373 6.20 3.87 13.10
CA LEU A 373 5.02 3.97 13.97
C LEU A 373 5.30 3.30 15.31
N ARG A 374 4.70 3.82 16.39
CA ARG A 374 4.65 3.11 17.67
C ARG A 374 3.94 1.76 17.52
N THR A 375 4.54 0.69 18.03
CA THR A 375 3.99 -0.68 17.94
C THR A 375 3.27 -1.13 19.20
N GLU A 376 3.34 -0.36 20.28
CA GLU A 376 2.60 -0.64 21.50
C GLU A 376 1.09 -0.51 21.26
N GLY A 377 0.35 -1.57 21.57
CA GLY A 377 -1.10 -1.66 21.30
C GLY A 377 -1.45 -1.88 19.83
N ALA A 378 -0.45 -1.95 18.93
CA ALA A 378 -0.68 -2.14 17.52
C ALA A 378 -1.19 -3.56 17.21
N PRO A 379 -1.91 -3.74 16.09
CA PRO A 379 -2.43 -5.05 15.72
C PRO A 379 -1.29 -6.02 15.39
N SER A 380 -1.55 -7.32 15.55
CA SER A 380 -0.62 -8.40 15.19
C SER A 380 -0.16 -8.33 13.73
N ALA A 381 0.96 -8.99 13.44
CA ALA A 381 1.53 -9.09 12.09
C ALA A 381 0.48 -9.52 11.07
N ARG A 382 0.31 -8.74 10.00
CA ARG A 382 -0.72 -9.01 8.98
C ARG A 382 -0.36 -8.56 7.57
N THR A 383 -0.80 -9.31 6.56
CA THR A 383 -0.69 -8.98 5.13
C THR A 383 -2.04 -9.11 4.43
N GLY A 384 -2.29 -8.35 3.36
CA GLY A 384 -3.56 -8.38 2.63
C GLY A 384 -4.76 -7.96 3.49
N HIS A 385 -4.53 -7.12 4.49
CA HIS A 385 -5.54 -6.51 5.35
C HIS A 385 -6.14 -5.26 4.69
N VAL A 386 -7.26 -4.79 5.21
CA VAL A 386 -7.83 -3.49 4.83
C VAL A 386 -7.14 -2.38 5.63
N SER A 387 -6.89 -1.25 4.96
CA SER A 387 -6.58 0.02 5.60
C SER A 387 -7.45 1.15 5.06
N VAL A 388 -7.94 2.02 5.92
CA VAL A 388 -8.69 3.22 5.51
C VAL A 388 -8.27 4.39 6.38
N TRP A 389 -7.95 5.54 5.77
CA TRP A 389 -7.86 6.79 6.51
C TRP A 389 -9.26 7.40 6.66
N THR A 390 -9.73 7.55 7.89
CA THR A 390 -11.09 8.04 8.21
C THR A 390 -11.16 9.56 8.29
N GLY A 391 -10.09 10.26 7.91
CA GLY A 391 -9.92 11.71 8.11
C GLY A 391 -9.18 12.06 9.41
N ASN A 392 -9.21 11.18 10.41
CA ASN A 392 -8.52 11.37 11.70
C ASN A 392 -7.88 10.10 12.28
N ALA A 393 -8.17 8.93 11.74
CA ALA A 393 -7.62 7.67 12.20
C ALA A 393 -7.33 6.73 11.02
N LEU A 394 -6.27 5.94 11.15
CA LEU A 394 -6.02 4.79 10.30
C LEU A 394 -6.78 3.60 10.87
N PHE A 395 -7.79 3.13 10.13
CA PHE A 395 -8.51 1.89 10.41
C PHE A 395 -7.80 0.70 9.75
N ILE A 396 -7.57 -0.37 10.51
CA ILE A 396 -6.99 -1.63 10.03
C ILE A 396 -7.88 -2.78 10.43
N TRP A 397 -8.18 -3.71 9.52
CA TRP A 397 -8.94 -4.92 9.83
C TRP A 397 -8.58 -6.12 8.96
N GLY A 398 -8.64 -7.30 9.56
CA GLY A 398 -8.45 -8.58 8.89
C GLY A 398 -7.01 -8.80 8.40
N GLY A 399 -6.88 -9.55 7.30
CA GLY A 399 -5.60 -9.94 6.72
C GLY A 399 -5.19 -11.36 7.10
N MET A 400 -4.00 -11.77 6.67
CA MET A 400 -3.39 -13.07 6.97
C MET A 400 -2.29 -12.89 8.02
N GLY A 401 -2.30 -13.73 9.06
CA GLY A 401 -1.29 -13.73 10.12
C GLY A 401 -0.03 -14.54 9.80
N ALA A 402 0.93 -14.56 10.73
CA ALA A 402 2.24 -15.19 10.56
C ALA A 402 2.32 -16.70 10.88
N SER A 403 1.30 -17.30 11.52
CA SER A 403 1.37 -18.72 11.94
C SER A 403 1.15 -19.69 10.77
N GLY A 404 1.87 -20.82 10.78
CA GLY A 404 2.05 -21.82 9.70
C GLY A 404 0.82 -22.56 9.17
N SER A 405 -0.34 -21.91 9.08
CA SER A 405 -1.53 -22.43 8.44
C SER A 405 -2.29 -21.37 7.63
N ASP A 406 -1.65 -20.26 7.20
CA ASP A 406 -2.36 -19.24 6.41
C ASP A 406 -3.65 -18.78 7.13
N ALA A 407 -3.57 -18.52 8.45
CA ALA A 407 -4.74 -18.22 9.23
C ALA A 407 -5.21 -16.78 8.95
N PRO A 408 -6.40 -16.59 8.38
CA PRO A 408 -6.96 -15.25 8.25
C PRO A 408 -7.29 -14.68 9.64
N LEU A 409 -7.38 -13.36 9.74
CA LEU A 409 -7.64 -12.61 10.97
C LEU A 409 -9.04 -11.96 10.93
N SER A 410 -9.67 -11.81 12.09
CA SER A 410 -10.97 -11.12 12.28
C SER A 410 -10.87 -9.91 13.21
N ASP A 411 -9.66 -9.53 13.58
CA ASP A 411 -9.35 -8.41 14.47
C ASP A 411 -8.76 -7.22 13.71
N GLY A 412 -8.47 -6.15 14.44
CA GLY A 412 -7.86 -4.95 13.89
C GLY A 412 -7.75 -3.85 14.92
N ALA A 413 -7.35 -2.66 14.47
CA ALA A 413 -7.17 -1.50 15.35
C ALA A 413 -7.39 -0.18 14.62
N LEU A 414 -7.62 0.87 15.40
CA LEU A 414 -7.54 2.27 14.98
C LEU A 414 -6.20 2.85 15.46
N TRP A 415 -5.48 3.54 14.59
CA TRP A 415 -4.37 4.40 14.98
C TRP A 415 -4.74 5.87 14.79
N VAL A 416 -4.54 6.67 15.82
CA VAL A 416 -4.73 8.12 15.77
C VAL A 416 -3.36 8.78 15.98
N PRO A 417 -2.85 9.60 15.03
CA PRO A 417 -1.57 10.29 15.16
C PRO A 417 -1.51 11.26 16.35
#